data_AF-A0A3D4IHI5-F1
#
_entry.id   AF-A0A3D4IHI5-F1
#
_cell.length_a   1.000
_cell.length_b   1.000
_cell.length_c   1.000
_cell.angle_alpha   90.00
_cell.angle_beta   90.00
_cell.angle_gamma   90.00
#
_symmetry.space_group_name_H-M   'P 1'
#
loop_
_entity.id
_entity.type
_entity.pdbx_description
1 polymer ?
#
loop_
_entity_poly.entity_id
_entity_poly.type
_entity_poly.pdbx_seq_one_letter_code
_entity_poly.pdbx_strand_id
1 'polypeptide(L)'
;MKKILLWGIWLLLLSLPDVSPAQVGYAFGRNKIRYTNFNWQILKTEHFDFYYYPEMEDLAHIGAAIAEECYLELQNKFNFSLSTRVPMIFYATNLHFRQTNTIDGF
;
A
#
# COMPACT_ATOMS: atom_id res chain seq x y z
N MET A 1 21.15 -63.28 -1.14
CA MET A 1 20.03 -62.58 -0.45
C MET A 1 20.43 -61.20 0.08
N LYS A 2 21.56 -61.02 0.78
CA LYS A 2 22.00 -59.71 1.33
C LYS A 2 22.22 -58.59 0.30
N LYS A 3 22.71 -58.91 -0.91
CA LYS A 3 22.96 -57.92 -1.99
C LYS A 3 21.69 -57.30 -2.58
N ILE A 4 20.59 -58.07 -2.66
CA ILE A 4 19.29 -57.60 -3.15
C ILE A 4 18.65 -56.64 -2.14
N LEU A 5 18.83 -56.92 -0.83
CA LEU A 5 18.41 -56.03 0.24
C LEU A 5 19.17 -54.68 0.21
N LEU A 6 20.49 -54.74 -0.06
CA LEU A 6 21.33 -53.54 -0.22
C LEU A 6 20.93 -52.68 -1.43
N TRP A 7 20.54 -53.30 -2.54
CA TRP A 7 20.02 -52.58 -3.71
C TRP A 7 18.64 -51.99 -3.46
N GLY A 8 17.77 -52.68 -2.72
CA GLY A 8 16.49 -52.14 -2.29
C GLY A 8 16.64 -50.90 -1.42
N ILE A 9 17.62 -50.89 -0.51
CA ILE A 9 17.94 -49.73 0.34
C ILE A 9 18.48 -48.56 -0.50
N TRP A 10 19.32 -48.83 -1.49
CA TRP A 10 19.83 -47.80 -2.40
C TRP A 10 18.73 -47.18 -3.27
N LEU A 11 17.81 -48.01 -3.80
CA LEU A 11 16.64 -47.54 -4.53
C LEU A 11 15.69 -46.71 -3.66
N LEU A 12 15.54 -47.09 -2.38
CA LEU A 12 14.74 -46.32 -1.42
C LEU A 12 15.37 -44.94 -1.13
N LEU A 13 16.70 -44.89 -0.97
CA LEU A 13 17.46 -43.66 -0.76
C LEU A 13 17.41 -42.70 -1.95
N LEU A 14 17.33 -43.22 -3.18
CA LEU A 14 17.18 -42.43 -4.41
C LEU A 14 15.77 -41.84 -4.60
N SER A 15 14.77 -42.31 -3.86
CA SER A 15 13.38 -41.82 -3.97
C SER A 15 13.05 -40.67 -3.02
N LEU A 16 14.03 -40.20 -2.24
CA LEU A 16 13.83 -39.05 -1.35
C LEU A 16 13.64 -37.79 -2.19
N PRO A 17 12.51 -37.07 -2.05
CA PRO A 17 12.30 -35.82 -2.77
C PRO A 17 13.34 -34.79 -2.32
N ASP A 18 14.03 -34.19 -3.29
CA ASP A 18 14.98 -33.13 -3.04
C ASP A 18 14.20 -31.88 -2.59
N VAL A 19 14.37 -31.46 -1.34
CA VAL A 19 13.72 -30.27 -0.79
C VAL A 19 14.44 -29.06 -1.34
N SER A 20 14.17 -28.73 -2.60
CA SER A 20 14.74 -27.57 -3.25
C SER A 20 14.35 -26.29 -2.48
N PRO A 21 15.30 -25.39 -2.17
CA PRO A 21 15.03 -24.16 -1.42
C PRO A 21 14.13 -23.17 -2.20
N ALA A 22 13.77 -23.48 -3.44
CA ALA A 22 12.85 -22.70 -4.27
C ALA A 22 11.40 -22.66 -3.72
N GLN A 23 11.06 -23.49 -2.73
CA GLN A 23 9.76 -23.47 -2.05
C GLN A 23 9.75 -22.69 -0.73
N VAL A 24 10.88 -22.09 -0.32
CA VAL A 24 10.90 -21.13 0.80
C VAL A 24 10.32 -19.83 0.27
N GLY A 25 9.01 -19.67 0.44
CA GLY A 25 8.24 -18.54 -0.05
C GLY A 25 8.95 -17.21 0.22
N TYR A 26 8.99 -16.38 -0.81
CA TYR A 26 9.26 -14.96 -0.67
C TYR A 26 8.52 -14.44 0.56
N ALA A 27 9.23 -13.75 1.47
CA ALA A 27 8.65 -13.13 2.66
C ALA A 27 7.76 -11.94 2.27
N PHE A 28 6.68 -12.19 1.54
CA PHE A 28 5.63 -11.24 1.25
C PHE A 28 4.63 -11.24 2.40
N GLY A 29 4.12 -10.06 2.74
CA GLY A 29 2.90 -9.94 3.54
C GLY A 29 3.09 -9.90 5.06
N ARG A 30 4.06 -9.12 5.57
CA ARG A 30 3.87 -8.59 6.93
C ARG A 30 2.86 -7.44 6.85
N ASN A 31 1.71 -7.59 7.51
CA ASN A 31 0.75 -6.50 7.64
C ASN A 31 1.44 -5.27 8.22
N LYS A 32 1.21 -4.09 7.63
CA LYS A 32 1.68 -2.82 8.21
C LYS A 32 1.15 -2.71 9.63
N ILE A 33 2.06 -2.63 10.60
CA ILE A 33 1.68 -2.53 12.01
C ILE A 33 1.06 -1.15 12.20
N ARG A 34 -0.22 -1.13 12.56
CA ARG A 34 -0.99 0.08 12.82
C ARG A 34 -1.05 0.34 14.32
N TYR A 35 -0.31 1.35 14.77
CA TYR A 35 -0.34 1.82 16.17
C TYR A 35 -1.43 2.87 16.39
N THR A 36 -1.75 3.65 15.35
CA THR A 36 -2.68 4.77 15.42
C THR A 36 -4.07 4.35 14.92
N ASN A 37 -5.11 4.72 15.67
CA ASN A 37 -6.48 4.64 15.16
C ASN A 37 -6.85 6.00 14.53
N PHE A 38 -7.11 6.01 13.22
CA PHE A 38 -7.41 7.23 12.48
C PHE A 38 -8.92 7.48 12.44
N ASN A 39 -9.36 8.64 12.93
CA ASN A 39 -10.73 9.11 12.76
C ASN A 39 -10.86 9.89 11.45
N TRP A 40 -10.96 9.17 10.34
CA TRP A 40 -11.01 9.78 9.01
C TRP A 40 -12.28 10.62 8.80
N GLN A 41 -12.08 11.83 8.29
CA GLN A 41 -13.08 12.77 7.82
C GLN A 41 -12.80 13.14 6.37
N ILE A 42 -13.84 13.59 5.67
CA ILE A 42 -13.76 13.96 4.26
C ILE A 42 -14.28 15.38 4.08
N LEU A 43 -13.42 16.27 3.59
CA LEU A 43 -13.78 17.59 3.12
C LEU A 43 -13.89 17.53 1.59
N LYS A 44 -15.09 17.80 1.06
CA LYS A 44 -15.37 17.73 -0.38
C LYS A 44 -15.36 19.13 -0.98
N THR A 45 -14.65 19.29 -2.09
CA THR A 45 -14.68 20.50 -2.91
C THR A 45 -15.27 20.17 -4.29
N GLU A 46 -15.18 21.09 -5.24
CA GLU A 46 -15.67 20.86 -6.60
C GLU A 46 -14.85 19.76 -7.31
N HIS A 47 -13.52 19.82 -7.19
CA HIS A 47 -12.60 18.95 -7.92
C HIS A 47 -11.85 17.93 -7.06
N PHE A 48 -11.98 17.99 -5.73
CA PHE A 48 -11.18 17.16 -4.82
C PHE A 48 -11.98 16.60 -3.64
N ASP A 49 -11.52 15.46 -3.12
CA ASP A 49 -11.97 14.88 -1.85
C ASP A 49 -10.76 14.80 -0.90
N PHE A 50 -10.75 15.61 0.16
CA PHE A 50 -9.66 15.66 1.14
C PHE A 50 -9.94 14.74 2.33
N TYR A 51 -9.09 13.74 2.54
CA TYR A 51 -9.11 12.86 3.69
C TYR A 51 -8.15 13.38 4.76
N TYR A 52 -8.69 13.61 5.95
CA TYR A 52 -7.95 14.13 7.09
C TYR A 52 -8.51 13.55 8.39
N TYR A 53 -7.89 13.88 9.51
CA TYR A 53 -8.41 13.59 10.85
C TYR A 53 -8.49 14.91 11.63
N PRO A 54 -9.32 15.02 12.69
CA PRO A 54 -9.69 16.30 13.31
C PRO A 54 -8.52 17.24 13.62
N GLU A 55 -7.37 16.69 14.02
CA GLU A 55 -6.14 17.45 14.31
C GLU A 55 -5.56 18.20 13.09
N MET A 56 -6.03 17.90 11.87
CA MET A 56 -5.59 18.48 10.60
C MET A 56 -6.69 19.30 9.90
N GLU A 57 -7.82 19.58 10.55
CA GLU A 57 -8.97 20.26 9.94
C GLU A 57 -8.60 21.61 9.31
N ASP A 58 -7.90 22.47 10.06
CA ASP A 58 -7.47 23.78 9.56
C ASP A 58 -6.58 23.64 8.31
N LEU A 59 -5.64 22.70 8.34
CA LEU A 59 -4.76 22.43 7.21
C LEU A 59 -5.53 21.86 6.02
N ALA A 60 -6.53 21.01 6.24
CA ALA A 60 -7.38 20.48 5.18
C ALA A 60 -8.15 21.62 4.48
N HIS A 61 -8.70 22.59 5.22
CA HIS A 61 -9.37 23.75 4.63
C HIS A 61 -8.42 24.66 3.84
N ILE A 62 -7.24 24.95 4.38
CA ILE A 62 -6.22 25.76 3.69
C ILE A 62 -5.75 25.06 2.41
N GLY A 63 -5.43 23.77 2.52
CA GLY A 63 -4.98 22.97 1.38
C GLY A 63 -6.05 22.83 0.29
N ALA A 64 -7.32 22.70 0.68
CA ALA A 64 -8.45 22.65 -0.23
C ALA A 64 -8.61 23.95 -1.04
N ALA A 65 -8.51 25.11 -0.38
CA ALA A 65 -8.59 26.39 -1.07
C ALA A 65 -7.46 26.57 -2.09
N ILE A 66 -6.22 26.25 -1.68
CA ILE A 66 -5.04 26.35 -2.57
C ILE A 66 -5.15 25.37 -3.74
N ALA A 67 -5.60 24.13 -3.49
CA ALA A 67 -5.73 23.13 -4.54
C ALA A 67 -6.75 23.53 -5.61
N GLU A 68 -7.89 24.11 -5.22
CA GLU A 68 -8.88 24.63 -6.16
C GLU A 68 -8.34 25.82 -6.96
N GLU A 69 -7.63 26.75 -6.31
CA GLU A 69 -6.98 27.88 -6.99
C GLU A 69 -5.96 27.40 -8.04
N CYS A 70 -5.06 26.49 -7.64
CA CYS A 70 -4.09 25.90 -8.56
C CYS A 70 -4.77 25.11 -9.67
N TYR A 71 -5.86 24.39 -9.38
CA TYR A 71 -6.60 23.66 -10.40
C TYR A 71 -7.13 24.61 -11.49
N LEU A 72 -7.74 25.74 -11.11
CA LEU A 72 -8.23 26.72 -12.07
C LEU A 72 -7.11 27.27 -12.96
N GLU A 73 -5.93 27.54 -12.39
CA GLU A 73 -4.77 27.98 -13.16
C GLU A 73 -4.34 26.90 -14.17
N LEU A 74 -4.18 25.65 -13.71
CA LEU A 74 -3.70 24.55 -14.54
C LEU A 74 -4.72 24.13 -15.60
N GLN A 75 -6.01 24.16 -15.28
CA GLN A 75 -7.11 23.89 -16.21
C GLN A 75 -7.05 24.86 -17.39
N ASN A 76 -6.91 26.16 -17.11
CA ASN A 76 -6.79 27.18 -18.15
C ASN A 76 -5.52 27.02 -18.98
N LYS A 77 -4.39 26.69 -18.32
CA LYS A 77 -3.09 26.54 -18.99
C LYS A 77 -3.02 25.33 -19.91
N PHE A 78 -3.61 24.21 -19.51
CA PHE A 78 -3.55 22.95 -20.24
C PHE A 78 -4.80 22.64 -21.05
N ASN A 79 -5.86 23.45 -20.92
CA ASN A 79 -7.18 23.20 -21.48
C ASN A 79 -7.69 21.78 -21.14
N PHE A 80 -7.44 21.34 -19.92
CA PHE A 80 -7.73 20.00 -19.43
C PHE A 80 -8.57 20.10 -18.15
N SER A 81 -9.70 19.40 -18.11
CA SER A 81 -10.60 19.36 -16.95
C SER A 81 -10.63 17.97 -16.33
N LEU A 82 -10.68 17.92 -15.01
CA LEU A 82 -10.86 16.66 -14.28
C LEU A 82 -12.30 16.16 -14.49
N SER A 83 -12.44 14.87 -14.81
CA SER A 83 -13.75 14.24 -14.98
C SER A 83 -14.34 13.70 -13.66
N THR A 84 -13.48 13.50 -12.65
CA THR A 84 -13.85 12.98 -11.34
C THR A 84 -13.09 13.73 -10.25
N ARG A 85 -13.64 13.73 -9.02
CA ARG A 85 -12.94 14.30 -7.86
C ARG A 85 -11.68 13.49 -7.57
N VAL A 86 -10.56 14.19 -7.41
CA VAL A 86 -9.27 13.57 -7.10
C VAL A 86 -9.13 13.45 -5.59
N PRO A 87 -8.88 12.25 -5.03
CA PRO A 87 -8.65 12.10 -3.61
C PRO A 87 -7.29 12.68 -3.21
N MET A 88 -7.27 13.50 -2.17
CA MET A 88 -6.06 13.99 -1.50
C MET A 88 -6.06 13.55 -0.04
N ILE A 89 -4.93 13.12 0.50
CA ILE A 89 -4.85 12.59 1.87
C ILE A 89 -3.78 13.34 2.65
N PHE A 90 -4.16 13.91 3.79
CA PHE A 90 -3.27 14.68 4.63
C PHE A 90 -2.83 13.87 5.85
N TYR A 91 -1.51 13.72 5.98
CA TYR A 91 -0.88 13.08 7.11
C TYR A 91 -0.06 14.11 7.88
N ALA A 92 -0.34 14.29 9.16
CA ALA A 92 0.44 15.14 10.07
C ALA A 92 1.89 14.67 10.22
N THR A 93 2.15 13.38 10.04
CA THR A 93 3.50 12.82 10.16
C THR A 93 3.77 11.75 9.11
N ASN A 94 5.04 11.60 8.74
CA ASN A 94 5.48 10.51 7.88
C ASN A 94 5.20 9.13 8.49
N LEU A 95 5.21 9.01 9.82
CA LEU A 95 4.85 7.77 10.51
C LEU A 95 3.40 7.35 10.21
N HIS A 96 2.46 8.31 10.16
CA HIS A 96 1.06 8.02 9.84
C HIS A 96 0.92 7.52 8.40
N PHE A 97 1.59 8.18 7.44
CA PHE A 97 1.64 7.74 6.05
C PHE A 97 2.10 6.28 5.92
N ARG A 98 3.21 5.92 6.59
CA ARG A 98 3.77 4.55 6.55
C ARG A 98 2.85 3.47 7.10
N GLN A 99 1.89 3.82 7.97
CA GLN A 99 0.93 2.86 8.54
C GLN A 99 -0.28 2.61 7.63
N THR A 100 -0.43 3.37 6.54
CA THR A 100 -1.57 3.23 5.62
C THR A 100 -1.22 2.46 4.35
N ASN A 101 -2.24 1.95 3.67
CA ASN A 101 -2.11 1.21 2.41
C ASN A 101 -2.27 2.11 1.17
N THR A 102 -1.99 3.41 1.28
CA THR A 102 -2.14 4.34 0.14
C THR A 102 -1.03 4.21 -0.90
N ILE A 103 0.09 3.59 -0.53
CA ILE A 103 1.12 3.14 -1.45
C ILE A 103 1.36 1.64 -1.23
N ASP A 104 1.49 0.92 -2.33
CA ASP A 104 1.93 -0.47 -2.32
C ASP A 104 3.43 -0.50 -2.01
N GLY A 105 3.77 -0.97 -0.82
CA GLY A 105 5.14 -1.07 -0.34
C GLY A 105 5.20 -1.92 0.93
N PHE A 106 6.12 -2.90 0.92
CA PHE A 106 6.48 -3.74 2.07
C PHE A 106 7.54 -3.07 2.93
#